data_AF-A0A8I1SYG6-F1
#
_entry.id   AF-A0A8I1SYG6-F1
#
_cell.length_a   1.000
_cell.length_b   1.000
_cell.length_c   1.000
_cell.angle_alpha   90.00
_cell.angle_beta   90.00
_cell.angle_gamma   90.00
#
_symmetry.space_group_name_H-M   'P 1'
#
loop_
_entity.id
_entity.type
_entity.pdbx_description
1 polymer ?
#
loop_
_entity_poly.entity_id
_entity_poly.type
_entity_poly.pdbx_seq_one_letter_code
_entity_poly.pdbx_strand_id
1 'polypeptide(L)'
;MKCWICGAEDAGTREHLAKASDLKALFGKPSQREPLFFSTSDRPGMHGRRNVRVGGINSDTLKFAHRICLTCNSARTQPHDYAWEHCSRELRAAIPGLLAKGAFRANWLFPYDTRREMRHVHLYFTKLFGCLVVEGSIPIDTIPLGEAITSGRPYPYLYLTFGQLAMPVDMVGGSDVHVAQLNGKVRFATWLYNVGDLAVNVTYALPGEQRQGLEVAWHPRMGAKWLQFRRYSTATMPQR
;
A
#
# COMPACT_ATOMS: atom_id res chain seq x y z
N MET A 1 -10.77 -14.02 -17.10
CA MET A 1 -11.41 -13.10 -16.12
C MET A 1 -11.13 -11.67 -16.54
N LYS A 2 -12.08 -10.75 -16.29
CA LYS A 2 -11.90 -9.33 -16.57
C LYS A 2 -11.05 -8.64 -15.51
N CYS A 3 -10.37 -7.56 -15.89
CA CYS A 3 -9.61 -6.74 -14.98
C CYS A 3 -10.54 -6.05 -13.98
N TRP A 4 -10.32 -6.24 -12.68
CA TRP A 4 -11.16 -5.64 -11.63
C TRP A 4 -11.12 -4.09 -11.63
N ILE A 5 -10.05 -3.48 -12.15
CA ILE A 5 -9.91 -2.02 -12.20
C ILE A 5 -10.84 -1.39 -13.24
N CYS A 6 -10.92 -1.97 -14.45
CA CYS A 6 -11.65 -1.35 -15.56
C CYS A 6 -12.88 -2.11 -16.03
N GLY A 7 -13.04 -3.38 -15.68
CA GLY A 7 -14.12 -4.25 -16.15
C GLY A 7 -14.10 -4.58 -17.65
N ALA A 8 -13.36 -3.83 -18.48
CA ALA A 8 -13.43 -3.90 -19.94
C ALA A 8 -12.46 -4.95 -20.55
N GLU A 9 -11.20 -4.92 -20.14
CA GLU A 9 -10.13 -5.74 -20.73
C GLU A 9 -9.88 -7.03 -19.95
N ASP A 10 -9.33 -8.03 -20.63
CA ASP A 10 -8.92 -9.28 -19.99
C ASP A 10 -7.68 -9.09 -19.11
N ALA A 11 -7.70 -9.73 -17.95
CA ALA A 11 -6.62 -9.68 -16.98
C ALA A 11 -5.44 -10.56 -17.43
N GLY A 12 -4.37 -9.94 -17.93
CA GLY A 12 -3.20 -10.64 -18.49
C GLY A 12 -1.94 -10.60 -17.62
N THR A 13 -1.76 -9.56 -16.80
CA THR A 13 -0.52 -9.27 -16.07
C THR A 13 -0.72 -9.37 -14.55
N ARG A 14 0.37 -9.55 -13.81
CA ARG A 14 0.32 -9.58 -12.33
C ARG A 14 0.97 -8.35 -11.74
N GLU A 15 0.37 -7.85 -10.67
CA GLU A 15 0.90 -6.73 -9.88
C GLU A 15 1.85 -7.24 -8.80
N HIS A 16 2.89 -6.46 -8.47
CA HIS A 16 3.79 -6.81 -7.36
C HIS A 16 3.12 -6.56 -6.00
N LEU A 17 3.40 -7.43 -5.01
CA LEU A 17 2.91 -7.29 -3.62
C LEU A 17 3.45 -6.03 -2.94
N ALA A 18 4.65 -5.62 -3.34
CA ALA A 18 5.28 -4.37 -2.97
C ALA A 18 6.02 -3.82 -4.19
N LYS A 19 6.24 -2.50 -4.24
CA LYS A 19 6.84 -1.89 -5.43
C LYS A 19 8.25 -2.44 -5.66
N ALA A 20 8.52 -2.86 -6.90
CA ALA A 20 9.83 -3.42 -7.28
C ALA A 20 11.00 -2.46 -7.02
N SER A 21 10.79 -1.14 -7.14
CA SER A 21 11.81 -0.13 -6.83
C SER A 21 12.08 -0.02 -5.32
N ASP A 22 11.09 -0.25 -4.46
CA ASP A 22 11.26 -0.28 -3.00
C ASP A 22 12.14 -1.48 -2.61
N LEU A 23 11.85 -2.66 -3.18
CA LEU A 23 12.68 -3.86 -3.04
C LEU A 23 14.12 -3.61 -3.51
N LYS A 24 14.30 -2.98 -4.67
CA LYS A 24 15.63 -2.65 -5.22
C LYS A 24 16.37 -1.63 -4.35
N ALA A 25 15.66 -0.65 -3.81
CA ALA A 25 16.25 0.38 -2.98
C ALA A 25 16.77 -0.16 -1.64
N LEU A 26 16.10 -1.17 -1.08
CA LEU A 26 16.49 -1.76 0.21
C LEU A 26 17.48 -2.91 0.05
N PHE A 27 17.30 -3.76 -0.95
CA PHE A 27 18.06 -5.02 -1.09
C PHE A 27 19.00 -5.08 -2.30
N GLY A 28 19.09 -4.01 -3.09
CA GLY A 28 19.93 -3.98 -4.28
C GLY A 28 19.47 -4.94 -5.39
N LYS A 29 20.38 -5.82 -5.85
CA LYS A 29 20.12 -6.77 -6.94
C LYS A 29 20.23 -8.21 -6.43
N PRO A 30 19.14 -8.83 -5.95
CA PRO A 30 19.19 -10.21 -5.49
C PRO A 30 19.53 -11.17 -6.64
N SER A 31 20.13 -12.29 -6.27
CA SER A 31 20.54 -13.36 -7.18
C SER A 31 20.28 -14.74 -6.55
N GLN A 32 20.50 -15.82 -7.30
CA GLN A 32 20.39 -17.17 -6.72
C GLN A 32 21.42 -17.44 -5.60
N ARG A 33 22.59 -16.79 -5.68
CA ARG A 33 23.66 -16.88 -4.67
C ARG A 33 23.35 -16.02 -3.43
N GLU A 34 22.71 -14.87 -3.64
CA GLU A 34 22.32 -13.91 -2.61
C GLU A 34 20.83 -13.56 -2.76
N PRO A 35 19.94 -14.44 -2.28
CA PRO A 35 18.50 -14.30 -2.49
C PRO A 35 17.86 -13.39 -1.45
N LEU A 36 16.69 -12.86 -1.78
CA LEU A 36 15.74 -12.36 -0.78
C LEU A 36 15.01 -13.54 -0.14
N PHE A 37 14.47 -13.31 1.06
CA PHE A 37 13.62 -14.27 1.74
C PHE A 37 12.19 -13.75 1.81
N PHE A 38 11.28 -14.50 1.20
CA PHE A 38 9.86 -14.19 1.17
C PHE A 38 9.11 -15.01 2.22
N SER A 39 8.27 -14.33 3.00
CA SER A 39 7.43 -14.93 4.03
C SER A 39 6.00 -14.39 3.94
N THR A 40 5.02 -15.27 4.17
CA THR A 40 3.59 -14.96 4.24
C THR A 40 2.99 -15.62 5.47
N SER A 41 1.97 -14.98 6.04
CA SER A 41 1.10 -15.60 7.02
C SER A 41 0.33 -16.78 6.43
N ASP A 42 -0.15 -17.66 7.30
CA ASP A 42 -1.19 -18.64 6.97
C ASP A 42 -2.47 -17.91 6.57
N ARG A 43 -3.17 -18.42 5.55
CA ARG A 43 -4.49 -17.94 5.13
C ARG A 43 -5.48 -19.10 5.12
N PRO A 44 -6.80 -18.87 5.28
CA PRO A 44 -7.79 -19.93 5.14
C PRO A 44 -7.61 -20.67 3.80
N GLY A 45 -7.36 -21.98 3.86
CA GLY A 45 -7.12 -22.82 2.68
C GLY A 45 -5.71 -22.74 2.06
N MET A 46 -4.76 -22.00 2.66
CA MET A 46 -3.38 -21.93 2.16
C MET A 46 -2.37 -21.81 3.31
N HIS A 47 -1.47 -22.79 3.42
CA HIS A 47 -0.36 -22.72 4.38
C HIS A 47 0.58 -21.57 4.04
N GLY A 48 0.96 -20.84 5.09
CA GLY A 48 1.93 -19.76 5.01
C GLY A 48 3.27 -20.27 4.50
N ARG A 49 3.95 -19.44 3.72
CA ARG A 49 5.29 -19.72 3.25
C ARG A 49 6.27 -18.97 4.13
N ARG A 50 7.35 -19.59 4.56
CA ARG A 50 8.38 -18.91 5.36
C ARG A 50 9.74 -19.08 4.71
N ASN A 51 10.52 -17.99 4.69
CA ASN A 51 11.90 -17.96 4.21
C ASN A 51 12.09 -18.57 2.81
N VAL A 52 11.12 -18.35 1.91
CA VAL A 52 11.23 -18.80 0.51
C VAL A 52 12.31 -17.97 -0.17
N ARG A 53 13.34 -18.64 -0.71
CA ARG A 53 14.43 -17.98 -1.44
C ARG A 53 13.90 -17.40 -2.75
N VAL A 54 14.14 -16.12 -2.98
CA VAL A 54 13.77 -15.40 -4.19
C VAL A 54 15.01 -14.72 -4.78
N GLY A 55 15.51 -15.28 -5.87
CA GLY A 55 16.73 -14.81 -6.53
C GLY A 55 16.54 -13.66 -7.53
N GLY A 56 15.41 -12.96 -7.50
CA GLY A 56 15.13 -11.85 -8.42
C GLY A 56 13.87 -11.05 -8.08
N ILE A 57 13.94 -9.73 -8.19
CA ILE A 57 12.85 -8.80 -7.83
C ILE A 57 11.61 -8.99 -8.73
N ASN A 58 11.79 -9.42 -9.97
CA ASN A 58 10.69 -9.67 -10.90
C ASN A 58 10.05 -11.05 -10.72
N SER A 59 10.47 -11.81 -9.70
CA SER A 59 9.94 -13.15 -9.43
C SER A 59 8.44 -13.09 -9.19
N ASP A 60 7.76 -14.09 -9.73
CA ASP A 60 6.33 -14.27 -9.58
C ASP A 60 5.89 -14.57 -8.14
N THR A 61 6.83 -15.00 -7.28
CA THR A 61 6.62 -15.12 -5.83
C THR A 61 6.33 -13.77 -5.17
N LEU A 62 6.79 -12.66 -5.77
CA LEU A 62 6.62 -11.30 -5.24
C LEU A 62 5.41 -10.58 -5.86
N LYS A 63 4.50 -11.31 -6.50
CA LYS A 63 3.33 -10.78 -7.20
C LYS A 63 2.05 -11.41 -6.68
N PHE A 64 0.96 -10.66 -6.77
CA PHE A 64 -0.39 -11.18 -6.53
C PHE A 64 -0.70 -12.33 -7.49
N ALA A 65 -1.48 -13.32 -7.05
CA ALA A 65 -1.88 -14.42 -7.92
C ALA A 65 -2.94 -13.96 -8.94
N HIS A 66 -3.87 -13.11 -8.51
CA HIS A 66 -4.84 -12.50 -9.43
C HIS A 66 -4.13 -11.57 -10.43
N ARG A 67 -4.82 -11.34 -11.56
CA ARG A 67 -4.29 -10.57 -12.68
C ARG A 67 -5.09 -9.29 -12.91
N ILE A 68 -4.45 -8.32 -13.54
CA ILE A 68 -5.06 -7.10 -14.09
C ILE A 68 -4.59 -6.91 -15.55
N CYS A 69 -5.33 -6.13 -16.34
CA CYS A 69 -4.96 -5.91 -17.74
C CYS A 69 -3.67 -5.07 -17.84
N LEU A 70 -2.95 -5.23 -18.94
CA LEU A 70 -1.70 -4.50 -19.19
C LEU A 70 -1.91 -2.98 -19.11
N THR A 71 -2.98 -2.47 -19.71
CA THR A 71 -3.31 -1.03 -19.72
C THR A 71 -3.45 -0.46 -18.32
N CYS A 72 -4.21 -1.15 -17.45
CA CYS A 72 -4.36 -0.76 -16.05
C CYS A 72 -3.05 -0.87 -15.28
N ASN A 73 -2.26 -1.92 -15.55
CA ASN A 73 -1.01 -2.18 -14.85
C ASN A 73 0.21 -1.38 -15.38
N SER A 74 0.00 -0.55 -16.39
CA SER A 74 1.05 0.28 -16.99
C SER A 74 0.56 1.71 -17.12
N ALA A 75 0.24 2.19 -18.32
CA ALA A 75 -0.07 3.59 -18.63
C ALA A 75 -1.07 4.23 -17.66
N ARG A 76 -2.08 3.49 -17.20
CA ARG A 76 -3.11 4.03 -16.30
C ARG A 76 -2.62 4.28 -14.87
N THR A 77 -1.75 3.42 -14.33
CA THR A 77 -1.29 3.51 -12.94
C THR A 77 0.17 3.94 -12.81
N GLN A 78 0.91 4.03 -13.91
CA GLN A 78 2.30 4.45 -13.94
C GLN A 78 2.56 5.83 -13.26
N PRO A 79 1.73 6.88 -13.45
CA PRO A 79 1.89 8.11 -12.69
C PRO A 79 1.78 7.91 -11.18
N HIS A 80 0.94 6.96 -10.74
CA HIS A 80 0.76 6.62 -9.33
C HIS A 80 1.99 5.91 -8.77
N ASP A 81 2.52 4.98 -9.55
CA ASP A 81 3.74 4.26 -9.23
C ASP A 81 4.93 5.21 -9.10
N TYR A 82 5.07 6.20 -9.98
CA TYR A 82 6.15 7.20 -9.91
C TYR A 82 6.00 8.13 -8.71
N ALA A 83 4.79 8.61 -8.43
CA ALA A 83 4.55 9.45 -7.25
C ALA A 83 4.89 8.71 -5.95
N TRP A 84 4.49 7.44 -5.81
CA TRP A 84 4.89 6.64 -4.65
C TRP A 84 6.40 6.38 -4.60
N GLU A 85 7.05 6.11 -5.74
CA GLU A 85 8.51 5.90 -5.80
C GLU A 85 9.27 7.07 -5.18
N HIS A 86 8.90 8.28 -5.61
CA HIS A 86 9.48 9.52 -5.11
C HIS A 86 9.18 9.69 -3.61
N CYS A 87 7.89 9.60 -3.24
CA CYS A 87 7.44 9.74 -1.85
C CYS A 87 8.17 8.79 -0.89
N SER A 88 8.22 7.50 -1.23
CA SER A 88 8.91 6.46 -0.46
C SER A 88 10.38 6.80 -0.24
N ARG A 89 11.09 7.21 -1.30
CA ARG A 89 12.50 7.57 -1.22
C ARG A 89 12.75 8.75 -0.30
N GLU A 90 12.05 9.87 -0.51
CA GLU A 90 12.26 11.09 0.28
C GLU A 90 11.86 10.88 1.75
N LEU A 91 10.74 10.20 2.01
CA LEU A 91 10.32 9.91 3.39
C LEU A 91 11.31 9.00 4.11
N ARG A 92 11.81 7.94 3.47
CA ARG A 92 12.83 7.04 4.07
C ARG A 92 14.10 7.79 4.44
N ALA A 93 14.59 8.67 3.57
CA ALA A 93 15.79 9.45 3.83
C ALA A 93 15.61 10.44 5.00
N ALA A 94 14.37 10.85 5.31
CA ALA A 94 14.09 11.88 6.30
C ALA A 94 13.54 11.35 7.64
N ILE A 95 13.41 10.03 7.83
CA ILE A 95 12.74 9.41 9.01
C ILE A 95 13.17 10.04 10.34
N PRO A 96 14.47 10.16 10.69
CA PRO A 96 14.88 10.72 11.99
C PRO A 96 14.36 12.15 12.20
N GLY A 97 14.44 13.00 11.17
CA GLY A 97 13.97 14.38 11.22
C GLY A 97 12.44 14.49 11.24
N LEU A 98 11.74 13.57 10.57
CA LEU A 98 10.28 13.50 10.57
C LEU A 98 9.75 13.08 11.94
N LEU A 99 10.38 12.11 12.60
CA LEU A 99 10.02 11.68 13.95
C LEU A 99 10.20 12.80 14.97
N ALA A 100 11.28 13.59 14.88
CA ALA A 100 11.51 14.73 15.76
C ALA A 100 10.43 15.83 15.58
N LYS A 101 9.92 16.02 14.36
CA LYS A 101 8.91 17.04 14.03
C LYS A 101 7.47 16.56 14.24
N GLY A 102 7.22 15.26 14.17
CA GLY A 102 5.88 14.65 14.25
C GLY A 102 4.97 14.89 13.05
N ALA A 103 5.41 15.69 12.06
CA ALA A 103 4.67 16.02 10.86
C ALA A 103 5.57 16.56 9.75
N PHE A 104 5.06 16.57 8.53
CA PHE A 104 5.70 17.19 7.38
C PHE A 104 4.69 17.89 6.46
N ARG A 105 5.19 18.79 5.62
CA ARG A 105 4.38 19.40 4.56
C ARG A 105 4.57 18.63 3.26
N ALA A 106 3.50 18.27 2.56
CA ALA A 106 3.65 17.50 1.32
C ALA A 106 4.31 18.30 0.19
N ASN A 107 4.33 19.64 0.26
CA ASN A 107 5.03 20.46 -0.73
C ASN A 107 6.56 20.36 -0.63
N TRP A 108 7.09 19.85 0.48
CA TRP A 108 8.49 19.46 0.58
C TRP A 108 8.79 18.20 -0.25
N LEU A 109 7.86 17.23 -0.29
CA LEU A 109 7.96 16.07 -1.18
C LEU A 109 7.76 16.47 -2.64
N PHE A 110 6.73 17.26 -2.92
CA PHE A 110 6.32 17.59 -4.28
C PHE A 110 6.21 19.10 -4.46
N PRO A 111 7.32 19.80 -4.72
CA PRO A 111 7.28 21.22 -5.05
C PRO A 111 6.41 21.45 -6.29
N TYR A 112 5.60 22.51 -6.27
CA TYR A 112 4.76 22.99 -7.38
C TYR A 112 3.55 22.12 -7.79
N ASP A 113 3.62 20.79 -7.67
CA ASP A 113 2.54 19.86 -8.09
C ASP A 113 1.92 19.04 -6.92
N THR A 114 2.06 19.54 -5.69
CA THR A 114 1.71 18.81 -4.45
C THR A 114 0.34 18.14 -4.48
N ARG A 115 -0.70 18.83 -4.96
CA ARG A 115 -2.07 18.28 -4.97
C ARG A 115 -2.21 17.10 -5.94
N ARG A 116 -1.53 17.17 -7.09
CA ARG A 116 -1.58 16.13 -8.12
C ARG A 116 -0.79 14.91 -7.66
N GLU A 117 0.45 15.11 -7.22
CA GLU A 117 1.32 14.00 -6.82
C GLU A 117 0.83 13.28 -5.56
N MET A 118 0.32 14.01 -4.56
CA MET A 118 -0.28 13.35 -3.40
C MET A 118 -1.56 12.58 -3.77
N ARG A 119 -2.33 13.04 -4.75
CA ARG A 119 -3.45 12.26 -5.29
C ARG A 119 -2.95 10.97 -5.96
N HIS A 120 -1.85 11.04 -6.69
CA HIS A 120 -1.22 9.85 -7.28
C HIS A 120 -0.70 8.88 -6.21
N VAL A 121 -0.12 9.36 -5.10
CA VAL A 121 0.22 8.54 -3.92
C VAL A 121 -1.04 7.85 -3.36
N HIS A 122 -2.15 8.56 -3.22
CA HIS A 122 -3.43 7.96 -2.78
C HIS A 122 -3.91 6.86 -3.73
N LEU A 123 -3.85 7.10 -5.03
CA LEU A 123 -4.31 6.14 -6.04
C LEU A 123 -3.39 4.93 -6.18
N TYR A 124 -2.10 5.07 -5.87
CA TYR A 124 -1.18 3.93 -5.73
C TYR A 124 -1.67 2.98 -4.64
N PHE A 125 -1.96 3.50 -3.43
CA PHE A 125 -2.49 2.68 -2.35
C PHE A 125 -3.92 2.18 -2.63
N THR A 126 -4.71 2.90 -3.42
CA THR A 126 -6.03 2.43 -3.88
C THR A 126 -5.90 1.18 -4.77
N LYS A 127 -4.95 1.18 -5.72
CA LYS A 127 -4.63 0.00 -6.56
C LYS A 127 -4.21 -1.18 -5.67
N LEU A 128 -3.25 -0.95 -4.79
CA LEU A 128 -2.66 -2.00 -3.98
C LEU A 128 -3.66 -2.59 -2.97
N PHE A 129 -4.49 -1.74 -2.35
CA PHE A 129 -5.59 -2.18 -1.50
C PHE A 129 -6.63 -3.00 -2.27
N GLY A 130 -7.04 -2.56 -3.46
CA GLY A 130 -7.97 -3.34 -4.30
C GLY A 130 -7.40 -4.70 -4.69
N CYS A 131 -6.10 -4.77 -5.00
CA CYS A 131 -5.41 -6.04 -5.22
C CYS A 131 -5.48 -6.97 -3.99
N LEU A 132 -5.29 -6.44 -2.77
CA LEU A 132 -5.43 -7.21 -1.54
C LEU A 132 -6.86 -7.69 -1.31
N VAL A 133 -7.87 -6.86 -1.60
CA VAL A 133 -9.29 -7.21 -1.51
C VAL A 133 -9.62 -8.38 -2.43
N VAL A 134 -9.19 -8.32 -3.69
CA VAL A 134 -9.42 -9.39 -4.67
C VAL A 134 -8.68 -10.68 -4.28
N GLU A 135 -7.39 -10.58 -3.94
CA GLU A 135 -6.56 -11.73 -3.55
C GLU A 135 -7.09 -12.44 -2.30
N GLY A 136 -7.54 -11.66 -1.31
CA GLY A 136 -8.05 -12.17 -0.05
C GLY A 136 -9.54 -12.55 -0.07
N SER A 137 -10.23 -12.38 -1.20
CA SER A 137 -11.70 -12.50 -1.28
C SER A 137 -12.43 -11.70 -0.19
N ILE A 138 -11.93 -10.51 0.14
CA ILE A 138 -12.49 -9.66 1.20
C ILE A 138 -13.82 -9.09 0.67
N PRO A 139 -14.94 -9.13 1.44
CA PRO A 139 -16.25 -8.68 0.97
C PRO A 139 -16.37 -7.14 0.98
N ILE A 140 -15.55 -6.50 0.16
CA ILE A 140 -15.57 -5.07 -0.19
C ILE A 140 -15.81 -5.00 -1.70
N ASP A 141 -16.77 -4.17 -2.12
CA ASP A 141 -17.00 -3.92 -3.55
C ASP A 141 -15.79 -3.18 -4.16
N THR A 142 -15.20 -3.77 -5.20
CA THR A 142 -14.02 -3.24 -5.88
C THR A 142 -14.35 -2.33 -7.05
N ILE A 143 -15.61 -2.29 -7.50
CA ILE A 143 -16.03 -1.41 -8.61
C ILE A 143 -15.72 0.06 -8.29
N PRO A 144 -16.10 0.62 -7.11
CA PRO A 144 -15.79 2.01 -6.77
C PRO A 144 -14.28 2.31 -6.64
N LEU A 145 -13.47 1.30 -6.28
CA LEU A 145 -12.01 1.43 -6.24
C LEU A 145 -11.45 1.54 -7.67
N GLY A 146 -11.93 0.70 -8.59
CA GLY A 146 -11.59 0.74 -10.00
C GLY A 146 -11.99 2.06 -10.67
N GLU A 147 -13.19 2.56 -10.38
CA GLU A 147 -13.68 3.87 -10.85
C GLU A 147 -12.80 5.03 -10.36
N ALA A 148 -12.34 5.00 -9.11
CA ALA A 148 -11.41 5.99 -8.58
C ALA A 148 -10.09 6.03 -9.36
N ILE A 149 -9.54 4.85 -9.68
CA ILE A 149 -8.30 4.71 -10.47
C ILE A 149 -8.50 5.20 -11.91
N THR A 150 -9.56 4.74 -12.56
CA THR A 150 -9.85 5.06 -13.97
C THR A 150 -10.22 6.53 -14.19
N SER A 151 -10.92 7.15 -13.24
CA SER A 151 -11.27 8.58 -13.28
C SER A 151 -10.17 9.49 -12.73
N GLY A 152 -9.11 8.94 -12.13
CA GLY A 152 -8.06 9.70 -11.47
C GLY A 152 -8.56 10.52 -10.28
N ARG A 153 -9.66 10.10 -9.62
CA ARG A 153 -10.27 10.79 -8.47
C ARG A 153 -9.97 10.02 -7.18
N PRO A 154 -9.66 10.71 -6.05
CA PRO A 154 -9.46 10.03 -4.78
C PRO A 154 -10.66 9.17 -4.38
N TYR A 155 -10.43 7.90 -4.04
CA TYR A 155 -11.46 7.06 -3.44
C TYR A 155 -11.81 7.57 -2.03
N PRO A 156 -13.09 7.89 -1.75
CA PRO A 156 -13.50 8.63 -0.56
C PRO A 156 -13.25 7.95 0.79
N TYR A 157 -13.14 6.62 0.80
CA TYR A 157 -13.15 5.83 2.04
C TYR A 157 -11.81 5.18 2.34
N LEU A 158 -10.73 5.59 1.66
CA LEU A 158 -9.38 5.12 1.93
C LEU A 158 -8.55 6.26 2.51
N TYR A 159 -7.82 6.01 3.59
CA TYR A 159 -7.02 7.02 4.27
C TYR A 159 -5.61 6.48 4.49
N LEU A 160 -4.62 7.38 4.51
CA LEU A 160 -3.22 7.03 4.71
C LEU A 160 -2.67 7.70 5.96
N THR A 161 -1.98 6.94 6.80
CA THR A 161 -1.18 7.48 7.90
C THR A 161 0.28 7.13 7.66
N PHE A 162 1.16 8.13 7.68
CA PHE A 162 2.59 7.94 7.49
C PHE A 162 3.30 7.83 8.84
N GLY A 163 4.34 7.02 8.90
CA GLY A 163 5.09 6.86 10.13
C GLY A 163 6.30 5.96 10.00
N GLN A 164 6.85 5.65 11.16
CA GLN A 164 7.96 4.72 11.31
C GLN A 164 7.50 3.50 12.11
N LEU A 165 7.79 2.31 11.61
CA LEU A 165 7.74 1.08 12.38
C LEU A 165 9.15 0.51 12.41
N ALA A 166 9.78 0.50 13.57
CA ALA A 166 11.13 -0.07 13.72
C ALA A 166 11.07 -1.57 13.44
N MET A 167 11.78 -2.02 12.41
CA MET A 167 11.86 -3.44 12.09
C MET A 167 13.22 -4.00 12.53
N PRO A 168 13.27 -5.21 13.12
CA PRO A 168 14.54 -5.83 13.51
C PRO A 168 15.38 -6.27 12.30
N VAL A 169 14.78 -6.30 11.11
CA VAL A 169 15.39 -6.65 9.84
C VAL A 169 14.83 -5.76 8.75
N ASP A 170 15.64 -5.49 7.72
CA ASP A 170 15.16 -4.83 6.51
C ASP A 170 14.05 -5.65 5.86
N MET A 171 12.87 -5.04 5.71
CA MET A 171 11.71 -5.68 5.08
C MET A 171 11.02 -4.74 4.11
N VAL A 172 10.44 -5.30 3.07
CA VAL A 172 9.51 -4.61 2.17
C VAL A 172 8.30 -5.49 1.98
N GLY A 173 7.11 -4.97 2.24
CA GLY A 173 5.87 -5.76 2.16
C GLY A 173 4.75 -5.13 2.97
N GLY A 174 3.79 -5.94 3.38
CA GLY A 174 2.74 -5.45 4.27
C GLY A 174 2.19 -6.52 5.20
N SER A 175 1.43 -6.09 6.20
CA SER A 175 0.71 -6.95 7.13
C SER A 175 -0.43 -7.71 6.43
N ASP A 176 -1.08 -8.59 7.18
CA ASP A 176 -2.41 -9.04 6.80
C ASP A 176 -3.41 -7.86 6.84
N VAL A 177 -4.49 -7.98 6.08
CA VAL A 177 -5.59 -7.00 6.11
C VAL A 177 -6.50 -7.37 7.28
N HIS A 178 -6.57 -6.52 8.29
CA HIS A 178 -7.48 -6.71 9.41
C HIS A 178 -8.81 -6.02 9.12
N VAL A 179 -9.91 -6.75 9.24
CA VAL A 179 -11.26 -6.26 8.91
C VAL A 179 -12.15 -6.24 10.14
N ALA A 180 -13.07 -5.29 10.18
CA ALA A 180 -14.21 -5.31 11.08
C ALA A 180 -15.51 -5.27 10.27
N GLN A 181 -16.43 -6.17 10.61
CA GLN A 181 -17.67 -6.37 9.88
C GLN A 181 -18.87 -6.05 10.77
N LEU A 182 -19.93 -5.55 10.15
CA LEU A 182 -21.25 -5.40 10.74
C LEU A 182 -22.26 -6.00 9.75
N ASN A 183 -23.07 -6.97 10.19
CA ASN A 183 -24.06 -7.65 9.36
C ASN A 183 -23.47 -8.21 8.04
N GLY A 184 -22.32 -8.86 8.12
CA GLY A 184 -21.62 -9.46 6.98
C GLY A 184 -20.99 -8.47 6.00
N LYS A 185 -21.02 -7.16 6.29
CA LYS A 185 -20.40 -6.12 5.47
C LYS A 185 -19.17 -5.57 6.16
N VAL A 186 -18.05 -5.46 5.43
CA VAL A 186 -16.85 -4.81 5.96
C VAL A 186 -17.11 -3.31 6.08
N ARG A 187 -17.03 -2.83 7.32
CA ARG A 187 -17.21 -1.42 7.69
C ARG A 187 -15.88 -0.69 7.82
N PHE A 188 -14.85 -1.44 8.19
CA PHE A 188 -13.49 -0.96 8.42
C PHE A 188 -12.49 -2.04 8.00
N ALA A 189 -11.40 -1.63 7.37
CA ALA A 189 -10.24 -2.49 7.17
C ALA A 189 -8.96 -1.68 7.34
N THR A 190 -7.89 -2.33 7.80
CA THR A 190 -6.58 -1.69 7.98
C THR A 190 -5.48 -2.62 7.51
N TRP A 191 -4.47 -2.04 6.88
CA TRP A 191 -3.34 -2.76 6.30
C TRP A 191 -2.09 -1.89 6.41
N LEU A 192 -1.01 -2.43 6.96
CA LEU A 192 0.26 -1.71 7.07
C LEU A 192 1.20 -2.10 5.92
N TYR A 193 1.69 -1.11 5.17
CA TYR A 193 2.73 -1.27 4.15
C TYR A 193 4.06 -0.73 4.67
N ASN A 194 5.13 -1.50 4.56
CA ASN A 194 6.46 -1.16 5.07
C ASN A 194 7.52 -1.18 3.97
N VAL A 195 8.47 -0.24 4.04
CA VAL A 195 9.70 -0.20 3.24
C VAL A 195 10.86 0.17 4.17
N GLY A 196 11.60 -0.84 4.61
CA GLY A 196 12.49 -0.71 5.77
C GLY A 196 11.67 -0.24 6.98
N ASP A 197 12.12 0.85 7.59
CA ASP A 197 11.44 1.48 8.73
C ASP A 197 10.28 2.41 8.35
N LEU A 198 10.14 2.81 7.08
CA LEU A 198 8.99 3.62 6.64
C LEU A 198 7.74 2.75 6.62
N ALA A 199 6.68 3.22 7.28
CA ALA A 199 5.40 2.54 7.35
C ALA A 199 4.25 3.47 6.90
N VAL A 200 3.32 2.91 6.13
CA VAL A 200 2.06 3.55 5.74
C VAL A 200 0.90 2.68 6.19
N ASN A 201 0.08 3.17 7.12
CA ASN A 201 -1.16 2.51 7.47
C ASN A 201 -2.25 2.94 6.49
N VAL A 202 -2.75 1.98 5.73
CA VAL A 202 -3.84 2.15 4.77
C VAL A 202 -5.13 1.73 5.46
N THR A 203 -6.03 2.68 5.66
CA THR A 203 -7.29 2.48 6.36
C THR A 203 -8.47 2.64 5.42
N TYR A 204 -9.28 1.60 5.26
CA TYR A 204 -10.61 1.69 4.68
C TYR A 204 -11.63 1.92 5.80
N ALA A 205 -12.47 2.96 5.67
CA ALA A 205 -13.48 3.28 6.66
C ALA A 205 -14.75 3.86 6.02
N LEU A 206 -15.89 3.20 6.23
CA LEU A 206 -17.19 3.71 5.80
C LEU A 206 -17.65 4.87 6.71
N PRO A 207 -18.57 5.73 6.23
CA PRO A 207 -19.13 6.80 7.04
C PRO A 207 -19.66 6.30 8.39
N GLY A 208 -19.34 7.02 9.47
CA GLY A 208 -19.71 6.69 10.84
C GLY A 208 -18.65 5.91 11.65
N GLU A 209 -17.56 5.45 11.05
CA GLU A 209 -16.43 4.88 11.81
C GLU A 209 -15.65 5.99 12.55
N GLN A 210 -15.38 5.79 13.85
CA GLN A 210 -14.71 6.77 14.72
C GLN A 210 -13.45 6.20 15.41
N ARG A 211 -12.80 5.20 14.81
CA ARG A 211 -11.62 4.57 15.41
C ARG A 211 -10.45 5.54 15.49
N GLN A 212 -9.66 5.45 16.56
CA GLN A 212 -8.49 6.31 16.81
C GLN A 212 -7.51 6.41 15.63
N GLY A 213 -7.35 5.33 14.85
CA GLY A 213 -6.49 5.31 13.66
C GLY A 213 -6.88 6.36 12.59
N LEU A 214 -8.13 6.85 12.60
CA LEU A 214 -8.63 7.87 11.68
C LEU A 214 -8.28 9.30 12.11
N GLU A 215 -7.96 9.55 13.38
CA GLU A 215 -7.69 10.91 13.90
C GLU A 215 -6.51 11.59 13.20
N VAL A 216 -5.54 10.78 12.75
CA VAL A 216 -4.29 11.22 12.13
C VAL A 216 -4.20 10.83 10.66
N ALA A 217 -5.24 10.17 10.15
CA ALA A 217 -5.26 9.67 8.80
C ALA A 217 -5.50 10.80 7.81
N TRP A 218 -4.78 10.74 6.70
CA TRP A 218 -4.83 11.74 5.65
C TRP A 218 -5.65 11.23 4.46
N HIS A 219 -6.44 12.13 3.88
CA HIS A 219 -7.12 11.93 2.60
C HIS A 219 -6.91 13.18 1.72
N PRO A 220 -6.79 13.06 0.38
CA PRO A 220 -6.58 14.21 -0.50
C PRO A 220 -7.57 15.39 -0.34
N ARG A 221 -8.81 15.10 0.06
CA ARG A 221 -9.86 16.12 0.37
C ARG A 221 -9.51 17.02 1.56
N MET A 222 -8.66 16.55 2.47
CA MET A 222 -8.21 17.33 3.65
C MET A 222 -7.09 18.32 3.28
N GLY A 223 -6.67 18.36 2.00
CA GLY A 223 -5.51 19.10 1.55
C GLY A 223 -4.20 18.40 1.91
N ALA A 224 -3.06 18.99 1.57
CA ALA A 224 -1.75 18.36 1.73
C ALA A 224 -0.74 19.27 2.46
N LYS A 225 -1.25 20.19 3.29
CA LYS A 225 -0.40 21.19 3.96
C LYS A 225 0.40 20.59 5.11
N TRP A 226 -0.20 19.75 5.94
CA TRP A 226 0.46 19.11 7.08
C TRP A 226 -0.03 17.67 7.21
N LEU A 227 0.88 16.72 7.09
CA LEU A 227 0.64 15.30 7.26
C LEU A 227 1.38 14.85 8.52
N GLN A 228 0.67 14.10 9.36
CA GLN A 228 1.25 13.55 10.59
C GLN A 228 2.26 12.45 10.24
N PHE A 229 3.33 12.37 11.03
CA PHE A 229 4.33 11.31 10.94
C PHE A 229 4.60 10.77 12.35
N ARG A 230 4.23 9.53 12.61
CA ARG A 230 4.26 8.97 13.98
C ARG A 230 5.07 7.68 14.06
N ARG A 231 5.48 7.33 15.28
CA ARG A 231 6.01 6.00 15.56
C ARG A 231 4.83 5.03 15.76
N TYR A 232 4.81 3.95 15.00
CA TYR A 232 3.93 2.81 15.27
C TYR A 232 4.57 1.96 16.37
N SER A 233 3.75 1.43 17.27
CA SER A 233 4.19 0.41 18.22
C SER A 233 3.78 -0.97 17.69
N THR A 234 4.61 -1.98 17.92
CA THR A 234 4.21 -3.38 17.66
C THR A 234 3.02 -3.80 18.52
N ALA A 235 2.75 -3.09 19.62
CA ALA A 235 1.57 -3.28 20.48
C ALA A 235 0.26 -2.68 19.92
N THR A 236 0.32 -1.80 18.91
CA THR A 236 -0.87 -1.20 18.25
C THR A 236 -1.28 -1.92 16.97
N MET A 237 -0.56 -2.97 16.58
CA MET A 237 -1.07 -3.91 15.58
C MET A 237 -2.19 -4.75 16.21
N PRO A 238 -3.33 -4.97 15.53
CA PRO A 238 -4.35 -5.87 16.03
C PRO A 238 -3.69 -7.23 16.28
N GLN A 239 -3.70 -7.68 17.54
CA GLN A 239 -3.21 -9.01 17.87
C GLN A 239 -4.06 -10.05 17.14
N ARG A 240 -3.41 -11.16 16.76
CA ARG A 240 -3.97 -12.27 15.98
C ARG A 240 -5.29 -12.78 16.54
#